data_AF-A0A1H2GAU9-F1
#
_entry.id   AF-A0A1H2GAU9-F1
#
_cell.length_a   1.000
_cell.length_b   1.000
_cell.length_c   1.000
_cell.angle_alpha   90.00
_cell.angle_beta   90.00
_cell.angle_gamma   90.00
#
_symmetry.space_group_name_H-M   'P 1'
#
loop_
_entity.id
_entity.type
_entity.pdbx_description
1 polymer ?
#
loop_
_entity_poly.entity_id
_entity_poly.type
_entity_poly.pdbx_seq_one_letter_code
_entity_poly.pdbx_strand_id
1 'polypeptide(L)'
;MTELVRIIYISRATFDTLPAADGVEPTVSRILSVSRRNNRNNGLVGMLYYGDSCFFQCLEGERNKVEALYRTLLKDKRHTDLKILASEPIKRLSFPDWNMKYVPLDQSMSRLMSEHGFERFDPYRFDHHLVERVMQLMQGVPDPTEPTTEPRPSAPCRSIQLDTAEQAPPASEGSRTPLLLPAIAITISSLALLISLSCLGMQLGWL
;
A
#
# COMPACT_ATOMS: atom_id res chain seq x y z
N MET A 1 5.67 6.58 24.67
CA MET A 1 4.42 6.29 23.92
C MET A 1 4.71 6.61 22.46
N THR A 2 4.45 5.67 21.55
CA THR A 2 4.59 5.93 20.11
C THR A 2 3.37 6.72 19.65
N GLU A 3 3.60 7.92 19.12
CA GLU A 3 2.55 8.77 18.57
C GLU A 3 2.31 8.38 17.12
N LEU A 4 1.07 7.98 16.80
CA LEU A 4 0.67 7.74 15.42
C LEU A 4 0.20 9.04 14.79
N VAL A 5 0.61 9.26 13.54
CA VAL A 5 0.23 10.43 12.76
C VAL A 5 -0.25 10.00 11.38
N ARG A 6 -1.11 10.84 10.80
CA ARG A 6 -1.46 10.84 9.39
C ARG A 6 -0.92 12.10 8.76
N ILE A 7 -0.29 11.97 7.60
CA ILE A 7 -0.03 13.09 6.70
C ILE A 7 -0.72 12.86 5.36
N ILE A 8 -1.26 13.93 4.79
CA ILE A 8 -1.73 13.98 3.41
C ILE A 8 -0.87 15.01 2.70
N TYR A 9 -0.24 14.62 1.59
CA TYR A 9 0.61 15.50 0.82
C TYR A 9 0.37 15.36 -0.68
N ILE A 10 0.79 16.39 -1.40
CA ILE A 10 0.74 16.45 -2.86
C ILE A 10 2.10 16.84 -3.41
N SER A 11 2.36 16.48 -4.66
CA SER A 11 3.56 16.87 -5.41
C SER A 11 3.33 16.76 -6.91
N ARG A 12 4.15 17.41 -7.73
CA ARG A 12 4.13 17.30 -9.19
C ARG A 12 5.14 16.27 -9.65
N ALA A 13 4.75 15.36 -10.54
CA ALA A 13 5.70 14.49 -11.20
C ALA A 13 6.66 15.27 -12.09
N THR A 14 7.88 14.79 -12.20
CA THR A 14 8.95 15.37 -13.04
C THR A 14 9.29 14.50 -14.24
N PHE A 15 8.48 13.48 -14.50
CA PHE A 15 8.62 12.56 -15.63
C PHE A 15 7.42 12.71 -16.57
N ASP A 16 7.65 12.42 -17.85
CA ASP A 16 6.61 12.45 -18.86
C ASP A 16 5.65 11.27 -18.65
N THR A 17 4.35 11.55 -18.74
CA THR A 17 3.34 10.50 -18.64
C THR A 17 3.35 9.67 -19.92
N LEU A 18 3.66 8.39 -19.78
CA LEU A 18 3.63 7.43 -20.89
C LEU A 18 2.29 6.70 -20.94
N PRO A 19 1.76 6.37 -22.13
CA PRO A 19 0.62 5.49 -22.27
C PRO A 19 0.94 4.13 -21.61
N ALA A 20 0.12 3.73 -20.65
CA ALA A 20 0.27 2.45 -19.98
C ALA A 20 -0.58 1.38 -20.66
N ALA A 21 0.02 0.24 -21.02
CA ALA A 21 -0.70 -0.92 -21.55
C ALA A 21 -1.69 -1.50 -20.52
N ASP A 22 -1.34 -1.43 -19.23
CA ASP A 22 -2.10 -2.02 -18.12
C ASP A 22 -2.84 -0.97 -17.26
N GLY A 23 -2.99 0.27 -17.77
CA GLY A 23 -3.70 1.35 -17.08
C GLY A 23 -2.93 2.05 -15.94
N VAL A 24 -1.70 1.62 -15.61
CA VAL A 24 -0.83 2.27 -14.61
C VAL A 24 0.49 2.71 -15.24
N GLU A 25 0.85 3.98 -15.05
CA GLU A 25 2.10 4.53 -15.60
C GLU A 25 3.33 3.74 -15.06
N PRO A 26 4.30 3.36 -15.91
CA PRO A 26 5.43 2.51 -15.51
C PRO A 26 6.29 3.01 -14.34
N THR A 27 6.53 4.32 -14.26
CA THR A 27 7.26 4.96 -13.15
C THR A 27 6.47 4.86 -11.85
N VAL A 28 5.16 5.10 -11.89
CA VAL A 28 4.23 4.91 -10.77
C VAL A 28 4.22 3.47 -10.30
N SER A 29 4.19 2.49 -11.22
CA SER A 29 4.27 1.07 -10.87
C SER A 29 5.57 0.73 -10.12
N ARG A 30 6.71 1.30 -10.53
CA ARG A 30 7.98 1.18 -9.79
C ARG A 30 7.93 1.87 -8.43
N ILE A 31 7.34 3.06 -8.33
CA ILE A 31 7.16 3.79 -7.06
C ILE A 31 6.35 2.93 -6.09
N LEU A 32 5.22 2.37 -6.53
CA LEU A 32 4.36 1.50 -5.73
C LEU A 32 5.11 0.27 -5.23
N SER A 33 5.84 -0.41 -6.12
CA SER A 33 6.64 -1.59 -5.79
C SER A 33 7.65 -1.31 -4.68
N VAL A 34 8.40 -0.21 -4.79
CA VAL A 34 9.38 0.21 -3.78
C VAL A 34 8.68 0.64 -2.49
N SER A 35 7.59 1.40 -2.60
CA SER A 35 6.83 1.92 -1.45
C SER A 35 6.26 0.79 -0.62
N ARG A 36 5.61 -0.22 -1.22
CA ARG A 36 5.05 -1.37 -0.51
C ARG A 36 6.10 -2.09 0.34
N ARG A 37 7.27 -2.37 -0.25
CA ARG A 37 8.38 -3.02 0.45
C ARG A 37 8.92 -2.17 1.60
N ASN A 38 9.20 -0.89 1.34
CA ASN A 38 9.79 -0.01 2.33
C ASN A 38 8.81 0.31 3.47
N ASN A 39 7.54 0.50 3.15
CA ASN A 39 6.49 0.81 4.12
C ASN A 39 6.24 -0.37 5.05
N ARG A 40 6.16 -1.60 4.50
CA ARG A 40 6.06 -2.83 5.29
C ARG A 40 7.19 -2.94 6.31
N ASN A 41 8.43 -2.68 5.89
CA ASN A 41 9.60 -2.75 6.77
C ASN A 41 9.64 -1.66 7.85
N ASN A 42 8.89 -0.57 7.67
CA ASN A 42 8.86 0.57 8.59
C ASN A 42 7.55 0.72 9.37
N GLY A 43 6.61 -0.21 9.21
CA GLY A 43 5.28 -0.11 9.84
C GLY A 43 4.46 1.08 9.33
N LEU A 44 4.66 1.47 8.07
CA LEU A 44 3.91 2.54 7.42
C LEU A 44 2.81 1.92 6.54
N VAL A 45 1.68 2.62 6.45
CA VAL A 45 0.57 2.28 5.57
C VAL A 45 0.15 3.52 4.80
N GLY A 46 -0.53 3.35 3.66
CA GLY A 46 -0.87 4.50 2.82
C GLY A 46 -1.77 4.20 1.63
N MET A 47 -2.18 5.29 0.99
CA MET A 47 -2.83 5.27 -0.32
C MET A 47 -2.16 6.30 -1.23
N LEU A 48 -1.99 5.95 -2.50
CA LEU A 48 -1.42 6.80 -3.53
C LEU A 48 -2.41 6.93 -4.69
N TYR A 49 -2.66 8.17 -5.09
CA TYR A 49 -3.32 8.52 -6.35
C TYR A 49 -2.33 9.29 -7.24
N TYR A 50 -2.36 8.99 -8.52
CA TYR A 50 -1.61 9.70 -9.56
C TYR A 50 -2.54 10.05 -10.71
N GLY A 51 -2.63 11.33 -11.05
CA GLY A 51 -3.46 11.85 -12.13
C GLY A 51 -3.01 13.25 -12.52
N ASP A 52 -3.11 13.58 -13.80
CA ASP A 52 -2.74 14.92 -14.32
C ASP A 52 -1.33 15.39 -13.89
N SER A 53 -0.36 14.46 -13.91
CA SER A 53 1.03 14.67 -13.46
C SER A 53 1.16 15.15 -12.01
N CYS A 54 0.15 14.88 -11.17
CA CYS A 54 0.14 15.20 -9.76
C CYS A 54 0.00 13.92 -8.92
N PHE A 55 0.74 13.87 -7.83
CA PHE A 55 0.57 12.88 -6.77
C PHE A 55 -0.31 13.44 -5.67
N PHE A 56 -1.18 12.59 -5.15
CA PHE A 56 -1.88 12.80 -3.88
C PHE A 56 -1.70 11.53 -3.04
N GLN A 57 -1.06 11.67 -1.88
CA GLN A 57 -0.72 10.52 -1.06
C GLN A 57 -1.10 10.76 0.40
N CYS A 58 -1.71 9.73 1.00
CA CYS A 58 -1.91 9.63 2.44
C CYS A 58 -0.92 8.61 3.02
N LEU A 59 -0.28 8.97 4.12
CA LEU A 59 0.64 8.11 4.86
C LEU A 59 0.27 8.12 6.34
N GLU A 60 0.26 6.93 6.95
CA GLU A 60 0.01 6.73 8.37
C GLU A 60 1.09 5.84 8.99
N GLY A 61 1.42 6.11 10.25
CA GLY A 61 2.36 5.32 11.02
C GLY A 61 2.90 6.09 12.22
N GLU A 62 3.95 5.56 12.84
CA GLU A 62 4.64 6.26 13.92
C GLU A 62 5.24 7.58 13.41
N ARG A 63 5.10 8.66 14.19
CA ARG A 63 5.58 10.01 13.85
C ARG A 63 7.01 10.00 13.30
N ASN A 64 7.93 9.36 14.03
CA ASN A 64 9.34 9.32 13.64
C ASN A 64 9.57 8.62 12.29
N LYS A 65 8.76 7.60 11.97
CA LYS A 65 8.84 6.86 10.71
C LYS A 65 8.28 7.68 9.55
N VAL A 66 7.15 8.35 9.77
CA VAL A 66 6.54 9.26 8.79
C VAL A 66 7.47 10.44 8.49
N GLU A 67 8.07 11.05 9.52
CA GLU A 67 9.02 12.16 9.35
C GLU A 67 10.30 11.72 8.63
N ALA A 68 10.81 10.51 8.91
CA ALA A 68 11.97 9.97 8.19
C ALA A 68 11.67 9.72 6.71
N LEU A 69 10.48 9.19 6.39
CA LEU A 69 10.03 9.04 5.01
C LEU A 69 9.86 10.40 4.34
N TYR A 70 9.24 11.37 5.00
CA TYR A 70 9.06 12.73 4.49
C TYR A 70 10.40 13.39 4.09
N ARG A 71 11.46 13.23 4.90
CA ARG A 71 12.81 13.73 4.56
C ARG A 71 13.41 13.06 3.32
N THR A 72 13.02 11.81 3.06
CA THR A 72 13.44 11.07 1.87
C THR A 72 12.67 11.55 0.64
N LEU A 73 11.36 11.77 0.78
CA LEU A 73 10.50 12.33 -0.26
C LEU A 73 11.01 13.70 -0.71
N LEU A 74 11.40 14.60 0.19
CA LEU A 74 11.97 15.91 -0.16
C LEU A 74 13.18 15.86 -1.12
N LYS A 75 13.86 14.71 -1.24
CA LYS A 75 15.05 14.52 -2.08
C LYS A 75 14.78 13.68 -3.32
N ASP A 76 13.57 13.13 -3.46
CA ASP A 76 13.24 12.27 -4.58
C ASP A 76 13.14 13.10 -5.86
N LYS A 77 13.89 12.73 -6.88
CA LYS A 77 13.95 13.49 -8.13
C LYS A 77 12.75 13.27 -9.03
N ARG A 78 11.89 12.29 -8.71
CA ARG A 78 10.70 11.91 -9.50
C ARG A 78 9.52 12.85 -9.26
N HIS A 79 9.64 13.77 -8.33
CA HIS A 79 8.63 14.80 -8.07
C HIS A 79 9.24 16.13 -7.59
N THR A 80 8.41 17.17 -7.57
CA THR A 80 8.73 18.51 -7.09
C THR A 80 7.50 19.15 -6.44
N ASP A 81 7.64 20.36 -5.90
CA ASP A 81 6.54 21.16 -5.33
C ASP A 81 5.75 20.40 -4.25
N LEU A 82 6.47 19.71 -3.36
CA LEU A 82 5.87 18.90 -2.31
C LEU A 82 5.21 19.78 -1.25
N LYS A 83 3.90 19.57 -1.01
CA LYS A 83 3.09 20.34 -0.07
C LYS A 83 2.27 19.41 0.83
N ILE A 84 2.33 19.65 2.14
CA ILE A 84 1.43 18.99 3.10
C ILE A 84 0.07 19.70 3.08
N LEU A 85 -0.99 18.92 2.88
CA LEU A 85 -2.38 19.39 2.95
C LEU A 85 -2.99 19.18 4.34
N ALA A 86 -2.62 18.10 5.02
CA ALA A 86 -3.04 17.81 6.38
C ALA A 86 -1.96 17.03 7.13
N SER A 87 -1.86 17.28 8.44
CA SER A 87 -1.00 16.53 9.36
C SER A 87 -1.68 16.48 10.73
N GLU A 88 -2.09 15.30 11.15
CA GLU A 88 -2.88 15.12 12.37
C GLU A 88 -2.45 13.88 13.18
N PRO A 89 -2.56 13.91 14.51
CA PRO A 89 -2.42 12.71 15.32
C PRO A 89 -3.63 11.78 15.10
N ILE A 90 -3.39 10.48 15.05
CA ILE A 90 -4.43 9.46 14.90
C ILE A 90 -4.37 8.46 16.06
N LYS A 91 -5.54 7.89 16.42
CA LYS A 91 -5.61 6.87 17.49
C LYS A 91 -5.33 5.45 17.00
N ARG A 92 -5.55 5.20 15.70
CA ARG A 92 -5.37 3.90 15.04
C ARG A 92 -5.12 4.11 13.55
N LEU A 93 -4.45 3.14 12.92
CA LEU A 93 -4.32 3.09 11.46
C LEU A 93 -5.69 2.85 10.83
N SER A 94 -6.01 3.59 9.77
CA SER A 94 -7.29 3.50 9.07
C SER A 94 -7.30 2.41 8.02
N PHE A 95 -6.12 1.95 7.60
CA PHE A 95 -5.94 0.91 6.59
C PHE A 95 -4.70 0.06 6.90
N PRO A 96 -4.70 -0.71 8.00
CA PRO A 96 -3.52 -1.45 8.46
C PRO A 96 -3.03 -2.50 7.44
N ASP A 97 -3.90 -2.99 6.56
CA ASP A 97 -3.54 -4.00 5.55
C ASP A 97 -2.85 -3.41 4.31
N TRP A 98 -2.89 -2.09 4.13
CA TRP A 98 -2.42 -1.43 2.91
C TRP A 98 -1.08 -0.74 3.11
N ASN A 99 0.01 -1.49 2.93
CA ASN A 99 1.36 -0.92 2.94
C ASN A 99 1.51 0.24 1.93
N MET A 100 0.85 0.14 0.77
CA MET A 100 0.57 1.26 -0.14
C MET A 100 -0.48 0.83 -1.17
N LYS A 101 -1.72 1.30 -1.00
CA LYS A 101 -2.82 1.09 -1.95
C LYS A 101 -2.70 2.05 -3.13
N TYR A 102 -2.90 1.55 -4.35
CA TYR A 102 -3.01 2.41 -5.53
C TYR A 102 -4.47 2.62 -5.90
N VAL A 103 -4.86 3.88 -6.15
CA VAL A 103 -6.19 4.22 -6.66
C VAL A 103 -6.02 4.69 -8.10
N PRO A 104 -6.53 3.94 -9.09
CA PRO A 104 -6.40 4.30 -10.49
C PRO A 104 -7.22 5.54 -10.80
N LEU A 105 -6.93 6.17 -11.94
CA LEU A 105 -7.83 7.15 -12.53
C LEU A 105 -9.13 6.44 -12.90
N ASP A 106 -10.21 6.73 -12.19
CA ASP A 106 -11.51 6.12 -12.43
C ASP A 106 -12.60 7.19 -12.66
N GLN A 107 -13.76 6.74 -13.14
CA GLN A 107 -14.89 7.64 -13.42
C GLN A 107 -15.38 8.36 -12.15
N SER A 108 -15.16 7.78 -10.97
CA SER A 108 -15.55 8.35 -9.68
C SER A 108 -14.73 9.60 -9.36
N MET A 109 -13.42 9.57 -9.57
CA MET A 109 -12.56 10.74 -9.38
C MET A 109 -12.93 11.84 -10.37
N SER A 110 -13.12 11.51 -11.65
CA SER A 110 -13.53 12.49 -12.67
C SER A 110 -14.88 13.13 -12.34
N ARG A 111 -15.84 12.35 -11.82
CA ARG A 111 -17.13 12.90 -11.35
C ARG A 111 -16.92 13.86 -10.19
N LEU A 112 -16.12 13.48 -9.19
CA LEU A 112 -15.82 14.32 -8.03
C LEU A 112 -15.19 15.65 -8.45
N MET A 113 -14.26 15.64 -9.41
CA MET A 113 -13.65 16.85 -9.97
C MET A 113 -14.70 17.74 -10.63
N SER A 114 -15.52 17.18 -11.52
CA SER A 114 -16.57 17.93 -12.22
C SER A 114 -17.61 18.53 -11.27
N GLU A 115 -18.02 17.80 -10.24
CA GLU A 115 -18.96 18.28 -9.21
C GLU A 115 -18.44 19.50 -8.45
N HIS A 116 -17.12 19.66 -8.35
CA HIS A 116 -16.46 20.78 -7.68
C HIS A 116 -15.87 21.82 -8.67
N GLY A 117 -16.24 21.75 -9.95
CA GLY A 117 -15.84 22.74 -10.96
C GLY A 117 -14.42 22.59 -11.50
N PHE A 118 -13.84 21.38 -11.43
CA PHE A 118 -12.54 21.07 -11.97
C PHE A 118 -12.64 20.28 -13.28
N GLU A 119 -11.91 20.72 -14.31
CA GLU A 119 -11.80 19.99 -15.58
C GLU A 119 -10.83 18.81 -15.50
N ARG A 120 -9.90 18.85 -14.54
CA ARG A 120 -8.83 17.88 -14.34
C ARG A 120 -8.45 17.79 -12.86
N PHE A 121 -7.68 16.78 -12.49
CA PHE A 121 -7.15 16.65 -11.14
C PHE A 121 -6.06 17.71 -10.87
N ASP A 122 -6.39 18.76 -10.13
CA ASP A 122 -5.44 19.80 -9.71
C ASP A 122 -5.47 20.00 -8.20
N PRO A 123 -4.73 19.19 -7.43
CA PRO A 123 -4.87 19.14 -5.99
C PRO A 123 -4.27 20.35 -5.28
N TYR A 124 -3.52 21.21 -5.99
CA TYR A 124 -3.00 22.47 -5.46
C TYR A 124 -4.07 23.51 -5.23
N ARG A 125 -5.23 23.33 -5.87
CA ARG A 125 -6.40 24.21 -5.78
C ARG A 125 -7.49 23.64 -4.88
N PHE A 126 -7.28 22.48 -4.26
CA PHE A 126 -8.28 21.88 -3.38
C PHE A 126 -8.37 22.66 -2.08
N ASP A 127 -9.61 22.90 -1.64
CA ASP A 127 -9.90 23.30 -0.27
C ASP A 127 -9.90 22.08 0.66
N HIS A 128 -10.01 22.33 1.96
CA HIS A 128 -10.00 21.28 2.96
C HIS A 128 -11.13 20.25 2.76
N HIS A 129 -12.33 20.71 2.40
CA HIS A 129 -13.48 19.83 2.19
C HIS A 129 -13.24 18.88 1.00
N LEU A 130 -12.71 19.37 -0.12
CA LEU A 130 -12.41 18.53 -1.27
C LEU A 130 -11.31 17.51 -0.97
N VAL A 131 -10.31 17.85 -0.16
CA VAL A 131 -9.30 16.90 0.33
C VAL A 131 -9.94 15.75 1.10
N GLU A 132 -10.89 16.04 1.99
CA GLU A 132 -11.63 15.02 2.74
C GLU A 132 -12.48 14.14 1.81
N ARG A 133 -13.15 14.73 0.82
CA ARG A 133 -13.95 13.98 -0.17
C ARG A 133 -13.09 13.05 -1.03
N VAL A 134 -11.91 13.50 -1.46
CA VAL A 134 -10.91 12.66 -2.15
C VAL A 134 -10.47 11.50 -1.26
N MET A 135 -10.18 11.77 0.01
CA MET A 135 -9.80 10.74 0.98
C MET A 135 -10.90 9.69 1.19
N GLN A 136 -12.16 10.11 1.32
CA GLN A 136 -13.31 9.20 1.44
C GLN A 136 -13.45 8.32 0.19
N LEU A 137 -13.30 8.92 -0.99
CA LEU A 137 -13.36 8.20 -2.26
C LEU A 137 -12.25 7.13 -2.33
N MET A 138 -11.01 7.51 -2.04
CA MET A 138 -9.87 6.59 -2.08
C MET A 138 -9.98 5.42 -1.09
N GLN A 139 -10.65 5.62 0.06
CA GLN A 139 -10.92 4.54 1.00
C GLN A 139 -11.94 3.52 0.45
N GLY A 140 -12.92 3.98 -0.34
CA GLY A 140 -14.00 3.15 -0.89
C GLY A 140 -13.67 2.36 -2.16
N VAL A 141 -12.65 2.76 -2.94
CA VAL A 141 -12.31 2.12 -4.23
C VAL A 141 -11.43 0.87 -4.02
N PRO A 142 -11.71 -0.32 -4.58
CA PRO A 142 -10.81 -1.49 -4.52
C PRO A 142 -9.44 -1.23 -5.18
N ASP A 143 -8.35 -1.85 -4.69
CA ASP A 143 -7.03 -1.74 -5.34
C ASP A 143 -6.98 -2.64 -6.59
N PRO A 144 -6.79 -2.10 -7.81
CA PRO A 144 -6.75 -2.90 -9.05
C PRO A 144 -5.44 -3.68 -9.24
N THR A 145 -4.43 -3.41 -8.42
CA THR A 145 -3.09 -4.02 -8.54
C THR A 145 -2.86 -5.16 -7.54
N GLU A 146 -3.83 -5.45 -6.69
CA GLU A 146 -3.87 -6.65 -5.86
C GLU A 146 -4.58 -7.77 -6.66
N PRO A 147 -4.06 -9.01 -6.68
CA PRO A 147 -4.82 -10.14 -7.22
C PRO A 147 -6.10 -10.31 -6.40
N THR A 148 -7.25 -10.43 -7.08
CA THR A 148 -8.59 -10.63 -6.46
C THR A 148 -8.53 -11.79 -5.47
N THR A 149 -8.24 -11.47 -4.22
CA THR A 149 -8.40 -12.36 -3.09
C THR A 149 -9.69 -11.91 -2.46
N GLU A 150 -10.67 -12.81 -2.36
CA GLU A 150 -11.94 -12.54 -1.69
C GLU A 150 -11.76 -11.75 -0.39
N PRO A 151 -12.73 -10.89 -0.01
CA PRO A 151 -12.65 -10.10 1.20
C PRO A 151 -12.35 -11.03 2.37
N ARG A 152 -11.11 -11.03 2.85
CA ARG A 152 -10.75 -11.75 4.07
C ARG A 152 -11.60 -11.11 5.17
N PRO A 153 -12.40 -11.91 5.91
CA PRO A 153 -13.23 -11.36 6.96
C PRO A 153 -12.34 -10.59 7.91
N SER A 154 -12.58 -9.29 7.98
CA SER A 154 -12.00 -8.40 8.97
C SER A 154 -12.17 -9.08 10.31
N ALA A 155 -11.05 -9.46 10.95
CA ALA A 155 -11.09 -10.11 12.24
C ALA A 155 -12.01 -9.29 13.15
N PRO A 156 -13.01 -9.90 13.82
CA PRO A 156 -13.92 -9.15 14.65
C PRO A 156 -13.11 -8.41 15.71
N CYS A 157 -13.22 -7.08 15.70
CA CYS A 157 -12.73 -6.25 16.79
C CYS A 157 -13.31 -6.81 18.09
N ARG A 158 -12.47 -7.53 18.86
CA ARG A 158 -12.85 -8.04 20.16
C ARG A 158 -13.03 -6.83 21.07
N SER A 159 -14.29 -6.43 21.29
CA SER A 159 -14.63 -5.47 22.32
C SER A 159 -14.12 -5.99 23.65
N ILE A 160 -13.19 -5.25 24.26
CA ILE A 160 -12.78 -5.47 25.65
C ILE A 160 -14.02 -5.17 26.49
N GLN A 161 -14.72 -6.22 26.93
CA GLN A 161 -15.73 -6.11 27.97
C GLN A 161 -15.01 -5.99 29.31
N LEU A 162 -15.34 -4.91 30.01
CA LEU A 162 -14.92 -4.55 31.35
C LEU A 162 -15.35 -5.65 32.34
N ASP A 163 -14.46 -6.05 33.23
CA ASP A 163 -14.66 -7.07 34.25
C ASP A 163 -15.90 -6.80 35.12
N THR A 164 -16.78 -7.80 35.23
CA THR A 164 -17.60 -8.04 36.41
C THR A 164 -17.45 -9.51 36.78
N ALA A 165 -16.95 -9.74 37.98
CA ALA A 165 -16.73 -11.05 38.59
C ALA A 165 -18.03 -11.86 38.75
N GLU A 166 -17.98 -13.18 38.50
CA GLU A 166 -18.75 -14.16 39.29
C GLU A 166 -18.23 -15.61 39.09
N GLN A 167 -17.70 -16.18 40.18
CA GLN A 167 -17.72 -17.59 40.65
C GLN A 167 -17.40 -18.81 39.74
N ALA A 168 -16.37 -19.55 40.16
CA ALA A 168 -16.12 -20.99 39.91
C ALA A 168 -16.95 -21.87 40.87
N PRO A 169 -17.30 -23.16 40.58
CA PRO A 169 -16.37 -24.32 40.60
C PRO A 169 -16.84 -25.51 39.68
N PRO A 170 -16.42 -26.79 39.87
CA PRO A 170 -15.08 -27.35 40.08
C PRO A 170 -14.65 -28.30 38.93
N ALA A 171 -13.37 -28.69 38.98
CA ALA A 171 -12.70 -29.63 38.10
C ALA A 171 -13.26 -31.07 38.18
N SER A 172 -13.23 -31.78 37.05
CA SER A 172 -13.26 -33.25 37.00
C SER A 172 -12.20 -33.78 36.04
N GLU A 173 -11.57 -34.85 36.50
CA GLU A 173 -10.39 -35.53 35.96
C GLU A 173 -10.70 -36.40 34.74
N GLY A 174 -9.71 -36.67 33.90
CA GLY A 174 -9.84 -37.71 32.87
C GLY A 174 -8.60 -37.95 32.01
N SER A 175 -7.71 -38.84 32.50
CA SER A 175 -6.94 -39.84 31.71
C SER A 175 -6.01 -39.34 30.56
N ARG A 176 -4.71 -39.11 30.79
CA ARG A 176 -3.58 -40.07 30.59
C ARG A 176 -3.71 -40.98 29.34
N THR A 177 -2.94 -40.76 28.26
CA THR A 177 -1.57 -41.30 27.92
C THR A 177 -1.61 -41.98 26.52
N PRO A 178 -0.49 -42.35 25.85
CA PRO A 178 0.19 -41.51 24.85
C PRO A 178 0.57 -42.31 23.57
N LEU A 179 1.52 -41.76 22.79
CA LEU A 179 2.45 -42.48 21.90
C LEU A 179 1.94 -42.93 20.52
N LEU A 180 2.50 -42.34 19.46
CA LEU A 180 3.39 -43.01 18.49
C LEU A 180 3.83 -42.02 17.38
N LEU A 181 5.11 -41.66 17.41
CA LEU A 181 5.94 -41.31 16.24
C LEU A 181 6.51 -42.64 15.68
N PRO A 182 7.07 -42.75 14.45
CA PRO A 182 7.95 -41.74 13.83
C PRO A 182 7.98 -41.64 12.27
N ALA A 183 8.68 -40.58 11.84
CA ALA A 183 9.64 -40.48 10.72
C ALA A 183 9.31 -41.08 9.34
N ILE A 184 9.31 -40.22 8.31
CA ILE A 184 10.00 -40.48 7.04
C ILE A 184 10.69 -39.18 6.57
N ALA A 185 12.00 -39.30 6.35
CA ALA A 185 12.92 -38.30 5.84
C ALA A 185 13.03 -38.39 4.29
N ILE A 186 13.93 -37.57 3.70
CA ILE A 186 14.60 -37.74 2.40
C ILE A 186 13.86 -37.12 1.19
N THR A 187 14.40 -36.31 0.25
CA THR A 187 15.61 -35.47 0.04
C THR A 187 15.52 -34.91 -1.43
N ILE A 188 16.40 -33.94 -1.78
CA ILE A 188 17.09 -33.71 -3.10
C ILE A 188 16.62 -32.61 -4.09
N SER A 189 17.60 -31.73 -4.36
CA SER A 189 18.01 -30.94 -5.56
C SER A 189 17.05 -29.96 -6.24
N SER A 190 17.40 -28.68 -6.42
CA SER A 190 18.55 -28.09 -7.15
C SER A 190 18.49 -28.30 -8.67
N LEU A 191 18.07 -27.26 -9.41
CA LEU A 191 18.61 -27.00 -10.74
C LEU A 191 18.52 -25.50 -11.07
N ALA A 192 19.63 -24.82 -10.83
CA ALA A 192 19.97 -23.57 -11.51
C ALA A 192 21.10 -23.89 -12.51
N LEU A 193 21.18 -23.06 -13.56
CA LEU A 193 22.23 -22.95 -14.58
C LEU A 193 22.01 -23.72 -15.92
N LEU A 194 22.41 -23.02 -17.00
CA LEU A 194 22.32 -23.32 -18.44
C LEU A 194 20.98 -22.86 -19.03
N ILE A 195 20.90 -21.71 -19.73
CA ILE A 195 21.48 -21.49 -21.06
C ILE A 195 22.01 -20.06 -21.18
N SER A 196 23.34 -19.93 -21.23
CA SER A 196 24.05 -18.81 -21.84
C SER A 196 25.04 -19.42 -22.82
N LEU A 197 24.57 -19.88 -23.98
CA LEU A 197 25.42 -20.35 -25.09
C LEU A 197 24.60 -20.60 -26.36
N SER A 198 24.00 -19.53 -26.92
CA SER A 198 23.58 -19.51 -28.34
C SER A 198 23.83 -18.13 -28.96
N CYS A 199 24.94 -17.48 -28.57
CA CYS A 199 25.50 -16.32 -29.23
C CYS A 199 26.79 -16.74 -29.94
N LEU A 200 26.71 -17.73 -30.85
CA LEU A 200 27.76 -18.04 -31.81
C LEU A 200 27.22 -18.97 -32.89
N GLY A 201 26.56 -18.42 -33.91
CA GLY A 201 26.16 -19.21 -35.07
C GLY A 201 24.94 -18.68 -35.79
N MET A 202 25.00 -17.47 -36.34
CA MET A 202 24.20 -17.06 -37.50
C MET A 202 24.74 -15.73 -38.06
N GLN A 203 26.03 -15.73 -38.39
CA GLN A 203 26.63 -14.76 -39.29
C GLN A 203 27.46 -15.55 -40.29
N LEU A 204 26.81 -16.16 -41.28
CA LEU A 204 27.39 -16.64 -42.54
C LEU A 204 26.30 -17.22 -43.45
N GLY A 205 26.10 -16.59 -44.62
CA GLY A 205 25.26 -17.05 -45.74
C GLY A 205 23.90 -16.34 -45.78
N TRP A 206 23.51 -15.57 -46.80
CA TRP A 206 23.91 -15.55 -48.21
C TRP A 206 23.67 -14.14 -48.80
N LEU A 207 24.33 -13.93 -49.95
CA LEU A 207 24.25 -12.82 -50.91
C LEU A 207 22.96 -11.99 -50.95
#